data_AF-A0A1H7VRJ2-F1
#
_entry.id   AF-A0A1H7VRJ2-F1
#
_cell.length_a   1.000
_cell.length_b   1.000
_cell.length_c   1.000
_cell.angle_alpha   90.00
_cell.angle_beta   90.00
_cell.angle_gamma   90.00
#
_symmetry.space_group_name_H-M   'P 1'
#
loop_
_entity.id
_entity.type
_entity.pdbx_description
1 polymer ?
#
loop_
_entity_poly.entity_id
_entity_poly.type
_entity_poly.pdbx_seq_one_letter_code
_entity_poly.pdbx_strand_id
1 'polypeptide(L)'
;MTEKNRETMKDVLLKLPPNYIVGALYVNGANIPVARFINYSKGLAYFIGPDLEVILIDGDKIDGMSFTTEACCGDEEEEFESF
;
A
#
# COMPACT_ATOMS: atom_id res chain seq x y z
N MET A 1 -31.66 2.04 -15.93
CA MET A 1 -30.89 2.39 -14.72
C MET A 1 -29.45 2.04 -15.00
N THR A 2 -28.61 3.03 -15.31
CA THR A 2 -27.18 2.82 -15.52
C THR A 2 -26.51 2.78 -14.15
N GLU A 3 -26.28 1.58 -13.61
CA GLU A 3 -25.39 1.41 -12.47
C GLU A 3 -24.03 2.01 -12.84
N LYS A 4 -23.70 3.14 -12.21
CA LYS A 4 -22.35 3.71 -12.27
C LYS A 4 -21.41 2.62 -11.76
N ASN A 5 -20.54 2.16 -12.66
CA ASN A 5 -19.49 1.17 -12.43
C ASN A 5 -18.76 1.52 -11.12
N ARG A 6 -19.05 0.78 -10.04
CA ARG A 6 -18.48 1.04 -8.72
C ARG A 6 -17.09 0.44 -8.74
N GLU A 7 -16.08 1.27 -9.00
CA GLU A 7 -14.67 0.82 -8.98
C GLU A 7 -14.40 0.11 -7.66
N THR A 8 -13.98 -1.14 -7.75
CA THR A 8 -13.72 -2.01 -6.60
C THR A 8 -12.26 -1.88 -6.17
N MET A 9 -11.93 -2.30 -4.95
CA MET A 9 -10.52 -2.34 -4.52
C MET A 9 -9.66 -3.22 -5.44
N LYS A 10 -10.26 -4.24 -6.06
CA LYS A 10 -9.60 -5.04 -7.09
C LYS A 10 -9.16 -4.22 -8.30
N ASP A 11 -9.99 -3.29 -8.76
CA ASP A 11 -9.64 -2.40 -9.88
C ASP A 11 -8.50 -1.46 -9.51
N VAL A 12 -8.45 -1.00 -8.25
CA VAL A 12 -7.35 -0.19 -7.72
C VAL A 12 -6.06 -1.01 -7.70
N LEU A 13 -6.07 -2.23 -7.16
CA LEU A 13 -4.92 -3.12 -7.08
C LEU A 13 -4.36 -3.50 -8.45
N LEU A 14 -5.21 -3.65 -9.46
CA LEU A 14 -4.80 -3.93 -10.84
C LEU A 14 -4.15 -2.72 -11.54
N LYS A 15 -4.47 -1.50 -11.11
CA LYS A 15 -3.97 -0.25 -11.71
C LYS A 15 -2.76 0.33 -10.99
N LEU A 16 -2.48 -0.12 -9.76
CA LEU A 16 -1.32 0.34 -9.00
C LEU A 16 -0.02 -0.03 -9.71
N PRO A 17 0.91 0.92 -9.90
CA PRO A 17 2.21 0.60 -10.44
C PRO A 17 3.02 -0.19 -9.41
N PRO A 18 3.89 -1.13 -9.84
CA PRO A 18 4.83 -1.78 -8.95
C PRO A 18 5.67 -0.76 -8.17
N ASN A 19 6.02 -1.08 -6.93
CA ASN A 19 6.74 -0.24 -5.97
C ASN A 19 6.03 1.05 -5.53
N TYR A 20 4.74 1.22 -5.84
CA TYR A 20 3.96 2.35 -5.34
C TYR A 20 3.94 2.37 -3.81
N ILE A 21 4.11 3.55 -3.22
CA ILE A 21 4.16 3.72 -1.77
C ILE A 21 2.76 3.58 -1.20
N VAL A 22 2.64 2.72 -0.19
CA VAL A 22 1.40 2.42 0.52
C VAL A 22 1.71 2.52 2.01
N GLY A 23 0.79 3.07 2.81
CA GLY A 23 0.99 3.19 4.26
C GLY A 23 0.38 2.03 5.04
N ALA A 24 -0.86 1.66 4.72
CA ALA A 24 -1.55 0.55 5.38
C ALA A 24 -2.67 -0.02 4.51
N LEU A 25 -3.02 -1.27 4.80
CA LEU A 25 -4.21 -1.94 4.28
C LEU A 25 -5.24 -2.05 5.39
N TYR A 26 -6.51 -1.93 5.02
CA TYR A 26 -7.63 -2.22 5.89
C TYR A 26 -8.26 -3.53 5.44
N VAL A 27 -8.20 -4.54 6.29
CA VAL A 27 -8.61 -5.92 5.99
C VAL A 27 -9.55 -6.43 7.06
N ASN A 28 -10.82 -6.58 6.74
CA ASN A 28 -11.90 -6.91 7.68
C ASN A 28 -11.90 -6.02 8.94
N GLY A 29 -11.62 -4.73 8.76
CA GLY A 29 -11.51 -3.75 9.86
C GLY A 29 -10.19 -3.78 10.64
N ALA A 30 -9.26 -4.70 10.35
CA ALA A 30 -7.90 -4.67 10.88
C ALA A 30 -7.00 -3.75 10.04
N ASN A 31 -6.13 -2.99 10.71
CA ASN A 31 -5.10 -2.19 10.05
C ASN A 31 -3.81 -3.02 9.94
N ILE A 32 -3.32 -3.20 8.71
CA ILE A 32 -2.07 -3.92 8.41
C ILE A 32 -1.09 -2.92 7.81
N PRO A 33 -0.03 -2.51 8.53
CA PRO A 33 0.97 -1.60 7.99
C PRO A 33 1.74 -2.26 6.85
N VAL A 34 1.93 -1.51 5.77
CA VAL A 34 2.72 -1.90 4.60
C VAL A 34 3.52 -0.69 4.14
N ALA A 35 4.51 -0.88 3.28
CA ALA A 35 5.34 0.19 2.75
C ALA A 35 5.19 0.34 1.22
N ARG A 36 5.15 -0.77 0.48
CA ARG A 36 5.14 -0.74 -0.99
C ARG A 36 4.26 -1.83 -1.58
N PHE A 37 3.56 -1.51 -2.66
CA PHE A 37 2.87 -2.49 -3.49
C PHE A 37 3.86 -3.20 -4.43
N ILE A 38 3.78 -4.51 -4.54
CA ILE A 38 4.61 -5.30 -5.46
C ILE A 38 3.80 -5.65 -6.72
N ASN A 39 2.70 -6.38 -6.54
CA ASN A 39 1.87 -6.88 -7.62
C ASN A 39 0.52 -7.38 -7.09
N TYR A 40 -0.46 -7.53 -7.98
CA TYR A 40 -1.71 -8.25 -7.74
C TYR A 40 -1.86 -9.36 -8.79
N SER A 41 -1.91 -10.61 -8.35
CA SER A 41 -1.98 -11.76 -9.24
C SER A 41 -2.75 -12.91 -8.62
N LYS A 42 -3.62 -13.55 -9.42
CA LYS A 42 -4.43 -14.71 -9.01
C LYS A 42 -5.22 -14.51 -7.70
N GLY A 43 -5.71 -13.30 -7.47
CA GLY A 43 -6.49 -12.96 -6.26
C GLY A 43 -5.64 -12.53 -5.05
N LEU A 44 -4.32 -12.62 -5.13
CA LEU A 44 -3.40 -12.23 -4.05
C LEU A 44 -2.74 -10.90 -4.36
N ALA A 45 -2.75 -10.01 -3.37
CA ALA A 45 -2.02 -8.75 -3.38
C ALA A 45 -0.73 -8.90 -2.55
N TYR A 46 0.38 -8.49 -3.15
CA TYR A 46 1.73 -8.63 -2.60
C TYR A 46 2.25 -7.25 -2.23
N PHE A 47 2.74 -7.12 -1.01
CA PHE A 47 3.30 -5.87 -0.48
C PHE A 47 4.63 -6.14 0.21
N ILE A 48 5.43 -5.10 0.34
CA ILE A 48 6.57 -5.05 1.26
C ILE A 48 6.07 -4.40 2.55
N GLY A 49 6.34 -5.05 3.69
CA GLY A 49 6.07 -4.52 5.02
C GLY A 49 7.14 -3.53 5.50
N PRO A 50 6.96 -2.96 6.70
CA PRO A 50 7.90 -2.00 7.29
C PRO A 50 9.31 -2.58 7.50
N ASP A 51 9.41 -3.88 7.78
CA ASP A 51 10.67 -4.58 8.10
C ASP A 51 11.25 -5.30 6.88
N LEU A 52 10.88 -4.86 5.66
CA LEU A 52 11.28 -5.44 4.37
C LEU A 52 10.79 -6.88 4.13
N GLU A 53 9.82 -7.33 4.91
CA GLU A 53 9.15 -8.62 4.74
C GLU A 53 8.11 -8.58 3.62
N VAL A 54 7.88 -9.72 2.98
CA VAL A 54 6.80 -9.83 1.97
C VAL A 54 5.50 -10.19 2.68
N ILE A 55 4.51 -9.30 2.56
CA ILE A 55 3.16 -9.49 3.08
C ILE A 55 2.24 -9.89 1.93
N LEU A 56 1.50 -10.99 2.11
CA LEU A 56 0.52 -11.49 1.15
C LEU A 56 -0.88 -11.38 1.75
N ILE A 57 -1.78 -10.71 1.02
CA ILE A 57 -3.17 -10.53 1.43
C ILE A 57 -4.09 -11.00 0.31
N ASP A 58 -5.17 -11.68 0.69
CA ASP A 58 -6.29 -11.98 -0.20
C ASP A 58 -6.97 -10.67 -0.62
N GLY A 59 -6.90 -10.34 -1.91
CA GLY A 59 -7.35 -9.05 -2.41
C GLY A 59 -8.85 -8.82 -2.22
N ASP A 60 -9.65 -9.88 -2.15
CA ASP A 60 -11.10 -9.79 -1.90
C ASP A 60 -11.41 -9.42 -0.44
N LYS A 61 -10.41 -9.50 0.46
CA LYS A 61 -10.52 -9.08 1.87
C LYS A 61 -10.00 -7.67 2.13
N ILE A 62 -9.44 -6.99 1.12
CA ILE A 62 -8.95 -5.62 1.26
C ILE A 62 -10.14 -4.67 1.09
N ASP A 63 -10.55 -4.06 2.19
CA ASP A 63 -11.64 -3.08 2.23
C ASP A 63 -11.17 -1.69 1.81
N GLY A 64 -9.88 -1.41 2.01
CA GLY A 64 -9.30 -0.11 1.72
C GLY A 64 -7.78 -0.09 1.87
N MET A 65 -7.20 1.04 1.49
CA MET A 65 -5.76 1.26 1.50
C MET A 65 -5.48 2.74 1.76
N SER A 66 -4.50 3.04 2.62
CA SER A 66 -4.00 4.39 2.84
C SER A 66 -2.70 4.60 2.08
N PHE A 67 -2.46 5.84 1.69
CA PHE A 67 -1.25 6.26 1.01
C PHE A 67 -0.47 7.18 1.94
N THR A 68 0.85 7.02 1.93
CA THR A 68 1.75 7.94 2.63
C THR A 68 2.67 8.61 1.61
N THR A 69 3.04 9.85 1.90
CA THR A 69 4.06 10.60 1.16
C THR A 69 5.46 10.25 1.63
N GLU A 70 5.59 9.47 2.71
CA GLU A 70 6.85 8.93 3.20
C GLU A 70 7.33 7.82 2.25
N ALA A 71 7.81 8.26 1.08
CA ALA A 71 8.90 7.57 0.44
C ALA A 71 10.01 7.43 1.49
N CYS A 72 10.65 6.27 1.54
CA CYS A 72 11.74 5.88 2.44
C CYS A 72 13.01 6.77 2.41
N CYS A 73 12.90 8.07 2.18
CA CYS A 73 13.97 9.01 2.42
C CYS A 73 13.94 9.29 3.93
N GLY A 74 14.88 8.68 4.66
CA GLY A 74 15.15 9.15 6.01
C GLY A 74 15.46 10.64 5.93
N ASP A 75 14.72 11.44 6.69
CA ASP A 75 15.21 12.74 7.11
C ASP A 75 16.40 12.46 8.05
N GLU A 76 17.59 12.30 7.47
CA GLU A 76 18.81 12.64 8.18
C GLU A 76 18.78 14.16 8.33
N GLU A 77 18.19 14.65 9.42
CA GLU A 77 18.39 16.01 9.89
C GLU A 77 19.90 16.15 10.22
N GLU A 78 20.72 16.52 9.23
CA GLU A 78 22.07 17.04 9.48
C GLU A 78 21.93 18.39 10.20
N GLU A 79 21.96 18.38 11.53
CA GLU A 79 22.24 19.58 12.33
C GLU A 79 23.62 20.12 11.93
N PHE A 80 23.65 21.15 11.08
CA PHE A 80 24.83 21.98 10.90
C PHE A 80 25.06 22.79 12.18
N GLU A 81 25.98 22.32 13.04
CA GLU A 81 26.59 23.21 14.04
C GLU A 81 27.32 24.34 13.30
N SER A 82 26.82 25.56 13.46
CA SER A 82 27.53 26.77 13.03
C SER A 82 28.65 27.07 14.02
N PHE A 83 29.89 27.08 13.50
CA PHE A 83 31.12 27.49 14.20
C PHE A 83 31.09 28.94 14.67
#